data_AF-B4PMF8-F1
#
_entry.id   AF-B4PMF8-F1
#
_cell.length_a   1.000
_cell.length_b   1.000
_cell.length_c   1.000
_cell.angle_alpha   90.00
_cell.angle_beta   90.00
_cell.angle_gamma   90.00
#
_symmetry.space_group_name_H-M   'P 1'
#
loop_
_entity.id
_entity.type
_entity.pdbx_description
1 polymer ?
#
loop_
_entity_poly.entity_id
_entity_poly.type
_entity_poly.pdbx_seq_one_letter_code
_entity_poly.pdbx_strand_id
1 'polypeptide(L)'
;MIRVTTCLLVFVFFAFYIDQNYASTKVLYEFHIREANQQRDEKGEIKDSSEESGEEPELIITGKRTSSYVFPIKDNNYVYVETATYVADNNGYHVKYNISLDAVELDRRLSGQALKTTAG
;
A
#
# COMPACT_ATOMS: atom_id res chain seq x y z
N MET A 1 28.15 7.20 48.14
CA MET A 1 26.70 7.17 48.41
C MET A 1 25.98 7.84 47.24
N ILE A 2 25.56 7.05 46.26
CA ILE A 2 24.61 7.52 45.26
C ILE A 2 23.31 7.77 46.03
N ARG A 3 22.86 9.04 46.05
CA ARG A 3 21.68 9.43 46.84
C ARG A 3 20.47 8.71 46.26
N VAL A 4 19.67 8.09 47.11
CA VAL A 4 18.46 7.31 46.77
C VAL A 4 17.54 8.08 45.80
N THR A 5 17.51 9.41 45.92
CA THR A 5 16.80 10.33 45.03
C THR A 5 17.25 10.29 43.57
N THR A 6 18.54 10.06 43.30
CA THR A 6 19.07 9.96 41.93
C THR A 6 18.60 8.68 41.22
N CYS A 7 18.54 7.56 41.94
CA CYS A 7 18.02 6.30 41.39
C CYS A 7 16.51 6.37 41.12
N LEU A 8 15.76 7.06 41.98
CA LEU A 8 14.31 7.19 41.85
C LEU A 8 13.93 8.03 40.62
N LEU A 9 14.66 9.13 40.38
CA LEU A 9 14.49 9.93 39.16
C LEU A 9 14.78 9.11 37.89
N VAL A 10 15.87 8.34 37.89
CA VAL A 10 16.21 7.47 36.74
C VAL A 10 15.12 6.44 36.48
N PHE A 11 14.55 5.81 37.51
CA PHE A 11 13.42 4.89 37.37
C PHE A 11 12.17 5.56 36.79
N VAL A 12 11.86 6.78 37.24
CA VAL A 12 10.72 7.57 36.70
C VAL A 12 10.96 7.91 35.24
N PHE A 13 12.18 8.34 34.87
CA PHE A 13 12.52 8.59 33.46
C PHE A 13 12.43 7.33 32.62
N PHE A 14 12.89 6.17 33.10
CA PHE A 14 12.74 4.90 32.38
C PHE A 14 11.28 4.48 32.22
N ALA A 15 10.43 4.62 33.24
CA ALA A 15 9.00 4.33 33.14
C ALA A 15 8.31 5.25 32.11
N PHE A 16 8.59 6.55 32.16
CA PHE A 16 8.04 7.52 31.19
C PHE A 16 8.53 7.25 29.75
N TYR A 17 9.78 6.80 29.59
CA TYR A 17 10.35 6.46 28.29
C TYR A 17 9.77 5.17 27.71
N ILE A 18 9.37 4.23 28.57
CA ILE A 18 8.71 2.98 28.17
C ILE A 18 7.25 3.26 27.74
N ASP A 19 6.52 4.11 28.47
CA ASP A 19 5.14 4.49 28.09
C ASP A 19 5.09 5.22 26.74
N GLN A 20 6.08 6.07 26.43
CA GLN A 20 6.15 6.73 25.11
C GLN A 20 6.47 5.77 23.95
N ASN A 21 6.95 4.55 24.23
CA ASN A 21 7.25 3.54 23.21
C ASN A 21 6.10 2.58 22.93
N TYR A 22 4.92 2.75 23.53
CA TYR A 22 3.69 2.14 23.02
C TYR A 22 3.30 2.82 21.70
N ALA A 23 4.03 2.46 20.65
CA ALA A 23 3.70 2.83 19.28
C ALA A 23 2.31 2.25 18.94
N SER A 24 1.33 3.14 18.88
CA SER A 24 -0.12 2.96 18.72
C SER A 24 -0.55 2.36 17.35
N THR A 25 0.29 1.56 16.70
CA THR A 25 -0.12 0.78 15.53
C THR A 25 0.92 -0.30 15.24
N LYS A 26 0.52 -1.57 15.36
CA LYS A 26 1.40 -2.71 15.10
C LYS A 26 1.09 -3.27 13.71
N VAL A 27 1.89 -2.89 12.72
CA VAL A 27 1.83 -3.48 11.38
C VAL A 27 2.22 -4.96 11.49
N LEU A 28 1.33 -5.85 11.06
CA LEU A 28 1.57 -7.29 11.06
C LEU A 28 2.28 -7.73 9.79
N TYR A 29 1.84 -7.19 8.65
CA TYR A 29 2.45 -7.45 7.36
C TYR A 29 2.17 -6.30 6.40
N GLU A 30 3.06 -6.17 5.41
CA GLU A 30 2.91 -5.26 4.30
C GLU A 30 3.56 -5.89 3.08
N PHE A 31 2.87 -5.86 1.94
CA PHE A 31 3.41 -6.36 0.69
C PHE A 31 3.11 -5.44 -0.49
N HIS A 32 4.08 -5.39 -1.40
CA HIS A 32 4.04 -4.64 -2.64
C HIS A 32 4.43 -5.59 -3.77
N ILE A 33 3.45 -6.02 -4.55
CA ILE A 33 3.64 -6.94 -5.67
C ILE A 33 3.41 -6.17 -6.95
N ARG A 34 4.38 -6.22 -7.87
CA ARG A 34 4.28 -5.59 -9.19
C ARG A 34 4.62 -6.59 -10.28
N GLU A 35 3.69 -6.75 -11.20
CA GLU A 35 3.78 -7.56 -12.40
C GLU A 35 3.58 -6.69 -13.64
N ALA A 36 3.75 -7.25 -14.84
CA ALA A 36 3.71 -6.49 -16.09
C ALA A 36 2.43 -5.65 -16.27
N ASN A 37 1.28 -6.18 -15.85
CA ASN A 37 -0.04 -5.55 -16.01
C ASN A 37 -0.82 -5.47 -14.70
N GLN A 38 -0.18 -5.74 -13.55
CA GLN A 38 -0.84 -5.77 -12.26
C GLN A 38 0.05 -5.19 -11.17
N GLN A 39 -0.56 -4.48 -10.24
CA GLN A 39 0.07 -4.03 -9.00
C GLN A 39 -0.88 -4.34 -7.85
N ARG A 40 -0.34 -4.85 -6.74
CA ARG A 40 -1.07 -5.07 -5.51
C ARG A 40 -0.25 -4.57 -4.34
N ASP A 41 -0.84 -3.65 -3.60
CA ASP A 41 -0.36 -3.16 -2.31
C ASP A 41 -1.36 -3.64 -1.26
N GLU A 42 -0.88 -4.25 -0.17
CA GLU A 42 -1.73 -4.62 0.96
C GLU A 42 -0.96 -4.49 2.27
N LYS A 43 -1.70 -4.08 3.30
CA LYS A 43 -1.19 -3.89 4.65
C LYS A 43 -2.22 -4.43 5.64
N GLY A 44 -1.77 -5.28 6.56
CA GLY A 44 -2.54 -5.70 7.72
C GLY A 44 -1.96 -5.07 8.99
N GLU A 45 -2.79 -4.39 9.76
CA GLU A 45 -2.37 -3.71 10.99
C GLU A 45 -3.36 -3.96 12.14
N ILE A 46 -2.82 -4.04 13.35
CA ILE A 46 -3.62 -4.00 14.57
C ILE A 46 -3.69 -2.55 15.04
N LYS A 47 -4.91 -2.06 15.14
CA LYS A 47 -5.23 -0.76 15.73
C LYS A 47 -5.65 -1.00 17.18
N ASP A 48 -4.78 -0.62 18.11
CA ASP A 48 -5.13 -0.58 19.52
C ASP A 48 -5.99 0.66 19.75
N SER A 49 -7.24 0.48 20.22
CA SER A 49 -8.11 1.57 20.69
C SER A 49 -7.60 2.12 22.03
N SER A 50 -6.39 2.71 22.04
CA SER A 50 -5.70 3.08 23.28
C SER A 50 -6.23 4.35 23.97
N GLU A 51 -7.38 4.89 23.55
CA GLU A 51 -7.98 6.11 24.15
C GLU A 51 -9.33 5.88 24.86
N GLU A 52 -10.05 4.78 24.58
CA GLU A 52 -11.27 4.41 25.29
C GLU A 52 -11.09 3.05 25.98
N SER A 53 -11.02 3.07 27.31
CA SER A 53 -10.80 1.89 28.13
C SER A 53 -11.96 0.90 27.99
N GLY A 54 -11.81 -0.11 27.13
CA GLY A 54 -12.74 -1.24 27.03
C GLY A 54 -12.87 -1.89 25.64
N GLU A 55 -12.39 -1.25 24.57
CA GLU A 55 -12.51 -1.81 23.23
C GLU A 55 -11.40 -2.83 22.93
N GLU A 56 -11.77 -3.95 22.31
CA GLU A 56 -10.83 -4.96 21.84
C GLU A 56 -10.03 -4.43 20.63
N PRO A 57 -8.75 -4.79 20.50
CA PRO A 57 -7.92 -4.37 19.38
C PRO A 57 -8.49 -4.85 18.04
N GLU A 58 -8.52 -3.96 17.05
CA GLU A 58 -9.11 -4.23 15.74
C GLU A 58 -8.04 -4.58 14.70
N LEU A 59 -8.26 -5.67 13.95
CA LEU A 59 -7.45 -6.00 12.77
C LEU A 59 -8.03 -5.27 11.55
N ILE A 60 -7.25 -4.36 10.98
CA ILE A 60 -7.59 -3.65 9.75
C ILE A 60 -6.70 -4.17 8.62
N ILE A 61 -7.32 -4.68 7.56
CA ILE A 61 -6.62 -5.06 6.32
C ILE A 61 -6.99 -4.05 5.24
N THR A 62 -6.01 -3.29 4.76
CA THR A 62 -6.18 -2.37 3.65
C THR A 62 -5.43 -2.88 2.44
N GLY A 63 -5.98 -2.69 1.25
CA GLY A 63 -5.24 -2.97 0.04
C GLY A 63 -5.75 -2.25 -1.18
N LYS A 64 -4.87 -2.14 -2.16
CA LYS A 64 -5.11 -1.54 -3.46
C LYS A 64 -4.57 -2.48 -4.52
N ARG A 65 -5.46 -2.93 -5.40
CA ARG A 65 -5.10 -3.68 -6.61
C ARG A 65 -5.34 -2.80 -7.82
N THR A 66 -4.34 -2.68 -8.69
CA THR A 66 -4.49 -2.07 -10.02
C THR A 66 -4.21 -3.15 -11.05
N SER A 67 -5.09 -3.29 -12.04
CA SER A 67 -4.95 -4.23 -13.15
C SER A 67 -5.16 -3.48 -14.45
N SER A 68 -4.33 -3.74 -15.45
CA SER A 68 -4.51 -3.20 -16.80
C SER A 68 -4.62 -4.31 -17.84
N TYR A 69 -5.39 -4.05 -18.88
CA TYR A 69 -5.50 -4.95 -20.02
C TYR A 69 -5.56 -4.14 -21.33
N VAL A 70 -4.72 -4.50 -22.29
CA VAL A 70 -4.73 -3.90 -23.62
C VAL A 70 -5.68 -4.72 -24.49
N PHE A 71 -6.72 -4.10 -25.02
CA PHE A 71 -7.58 -4.68 -26.05
C PHE A 71 -6.98 -4.40 -27.43
N PRO A 72 -6.44 -5.40 -28.13
CA PRO A 72 -5.99 -5.23 -29.51
C PRO A 72 -7.22 -5.22 -30.43
N ILE A 73 -7.64 -4.03 -30.87
CA ILE A 73 -8.62 -3.89 -31.95
C ILE A 73 -7.88 -3.39 -33.18
N LYS A 74 -8.23 -3.94 -34.37
CA LYS A 74 -7.52 -3.81 -35.65
C LYS A 74 -6.92 -2.42 -35.95
N ASP A 75 -7.59 -1.34 -35.54
CA ASP A 75 -7.19 0.02 -35.86
C ASP A 75 -6.85 0.90 -34.63
N ASN A 76 -7.33 0.57 -33.43
CA ASN A 76 -7.09 1.33 -32.19
C ASN A 76 -6.89 0.36 -31.01
N ASN A 77 -5.86 0.58 -30.21
CA ASN A 77 -5.71 -0.15 -28.95
C ASN A 77 -6.37 0.65 -27.84
N TYR A 78 -7.06 -0.05 -26.94
CA TYR A 78 -7.59 0.55 -25.72
C TYR A 78 -6.94 -0.12 -24.53
N VAL A 79 -6.63 0.65 -23.50
CA VAL A 79 -6.22 0.13 -22.21
C VAL A 79 -7.36 0.30 -21.25
N TYR A 80 -7.82 -0.84 -20.75
CA TYR A 80 -8.71 -0.92 -19.60
C TYR A 80 -7.86 -0.93 -18.34
N VAL A 81 -8.17 -0.05 -17.38
CA VAL A 81 -7.54 -0.03 -16.06
C VAL A 81 -8.62 -0.18 -15.01
N GLU A 82 -8.44 -1.16 -14.13
CA GLU A 82 -9.28 -1.38 -12.97
C GLU A 82 -8.44 -1.16 -11.71
N THR A 83 -8.91 -0.30 -10.82
CA THR A 83 -8.36 -0.11 -9.48
C THR A 83 -9.41 -0.52 -8.45
N ALA A 84 -9.09 -1.50 -7.62
CA ALA A 84 -9.90 -1.91 -6.48
C ALA A 84 -9.19 -1.51 -5.19
N THR A 85 -9.82 -0.67 -4.37
CA THR A 85 -9.37 -0.37 -3.00
C THR A 85 -10.29 -1.06 -2.02
N TYR A 86 -9.73 -1.90 -1.14
CA TYR A 86 -10.51 -2.66 -0.16
C TYR A 86 -10.03 -2.39 1.26
N VAL A 87 -10.98 -2.51 2.18
CA VAL A 87 -10.79 -2.43 3.63
C VAL A 87 -11.56 -3.58 4.25
N ALA A 88 -10.91 -4.37 5.10
CA ALA A 88 -11.56 -5.31 6.01
C ALA A 88 -11.38 -4.77 7.43
N ASP A 89 -12.48 -4.47 8.09
CA ASP A 89 -12.55 -3.91 9.45
C ASP A 89 -13.72 -4.55 10.23
N ASN A 90 -14.06 -4.02 11.39
CA ASN A 90 -15.14 -4.52 12.26
C ASN A 90 -16.54 -4.40 11.63
N ASN A 91 -16.71 -3.56 10.60
CA ASN A 91 -17.96 -3.40 9.85
C ASN A 91 -18.02 -4.35 8.64
N GLY A 92 -16.98 -5.15 8.43
CA GLY A 92 -16.90 -6.18 7.41
C GLY A 92 -15.94 -5.83 6.28
N TYR A 93 -16.20 -6.39 5.11
CA TYR A 93 -15.36 -6.20 3.92
C TYR A 93 -15.99 -5.17 2.97
N HIS A 94 -15.26 -4.10 2.72
CA HIS A 94 -15.67 -3.00 1.86
C HIS A 94 -14.72 -2.87 0.68
N VAL A 95 -15.26 -2.66 -0.53
CA VAL A 95 -14.47 -2.47 -1.73
C VAL A 95 -15.00 -1.30 -2.56
N LYS A 96 -14.09 -0.49 -3.08
CA LYS A 96 -14.36 0.60 -4.02
C LYS A 96 -13.62 0.32 -5.32
N TYR A 97 -14.38 0.25 -6.40
CA TYR A 97 -13.85 0.08 -7.75
C TYR A 97 -13.77 1.42 -8.47
N ASN A 98 -12.67 1.62 -9.20
CA ASN A 98 -12.50 2.70 -10.16
C ASN A 98 -12.02 2.10 -11.47
N ILE A 99 -12.74 2.36 -12.55
CA ILE A 99 -12.52 1.74 -13.86
C ILE A 99 -12.34 2.86 -14.88
N SER A 100 -11.27 2.81 -15.67
CA SER A 100 -11.07 3.67 -16.83
C SER A 100 -10.82 2.84 -18.09
N LEU A 101 -11.16 3.44 -19.24
CA LEU A 101 -10.90 2.89 -20.55
C LEU A 101 -10.35 4.02 -21.41
N ASP A 102 -9.07 3.93 -21.76
CA ASP A 102 -8.37 5.00 -22.47
C ASP A 102 -7.81 4.45 -23.79
N ALA A 103 -7.84 5.26 -24.85
CA ALA A 103 -7.19 4.91 -26.11
C ALA A 103 -5.67 4.97 -25.91
N VAL A 104 -4.96 3.96 -26.38
CA VAL A 104 -3.49 3.91 -26.34
C VAL A 104 -2.95 3.92 -27.76
N GLU A 105 -2.21 4.98 -28.07
CA GLU A 105 -1.27 4.98 -29.17
C GLU A 105 -0.14 4.02 -28.78
N LEU A 106 -0.23 2.77 -29.24
CA LEU A 106 0.95 1.93 -29.32
C LEU A 106 1.89 2.61 -30.30
N ASP A 107 2.93 3.26 -29.78
CA ASP A 107 4.03 3.77 -30.59
C ASP A 107 4.45 2.62 -31.52
N ARG A 108 4.13 2.77 -32.80
CA ARG A 108 4.45 1.80 -33.85
C ARG A 108 5.95 1.90 -34.05
N ARG A 109 6.69 1.29 -33.10
CA ARG A 109 8.15 1.20 -33.02
C ARG A 109 8.71 1.17 -34.44
N LEU A 110 9.60 2.12 -34.73
CA LEU A 110 10.35 2.26 -35.99
C LEU A 110 10.35 0.97 -36.78
N SER A 111 9.66 0.96 -37.93
CA SER A 111 9.72 -0.18 -38.83
C SER A 111 11.18 -0.51 -39.13
N GLY A 112 11.53 -1.78 -39.33
CA GLY A 112 12.89 -2.16 -39.74
C GLY A 112 13.36 -1.45 -41.03
N GLN A 113 12.43 -0.86 -41.78
CA GLN A 113 12.67 0.03 -42.91
C GLN A 113 13.27 1.39 -42.49
N ALA A 114 12.90 1.93 -41.32
CA ALA A 114 13.46 3.16 -40.76
C ALA A 114 14.86 2.97 -40.15
N LEU A 115 15.26 1.73 -39.80
CA LEU A 115 16.63 1.38 -39.39
C LEU A 115 17.59 1.23 -40.58
N LYS A 116 17.11 1.38 -41.81
CA LYS A 116 17.89 1.25 -43.04
C LYS A 116 18.31 2.62 -43.58
N THR A 117 18.91 3.46 -42.74
CA THR A 117 19.55 4.70 -43.19
C THR A 117 21.07 4.59 -43.07
N THR A 118 21.67 4.26 -44.21
CA THR A 118 23.03 4.61 -44.62
C THR A 118 24.21 3.97 -43.87
N ALA A 119 24.54 2.74 -44.24
CA ALA A 119 25.95 2.40 -44.45
C ALA A 119 26.26 2.71 -45.92
N GLY A 120 26.80 3.90 -46.16
CA GLY A 120 27.33 4.36 -47.44
C GLY A 120 28.65 5.03 -47.15
#